data_AF-A0AAX2KA56-F1
#
_entry.id   AF-A0AAX2KA56-F1
#
_cell.length_a   1.000
_cell.length_b   1.000
_cell.length_c   1.000
_cell.angle_alpha   90.00
_cell.angle_beta   90.00
_cell.angle_gamma   90.00
#
_symmetry.space_group_name_H-M   'P 1'
#
loop_
_entity.id
_entity.type
_entity.pdbx_description
1 polymer ?
#
loop_
_entity_poly.entity_id
_entity_poly.type
_entity_poly.pdbx_seq_one_letter_code
_entity_poly.pdbx_strand_id
1 'polypeptide(L)' 'MDLSKQEGAFSDPTMQFYLCGPVGFMQFAAKQLVDLGVKQENIHYECFGPHKVL' A
#
# COMPACT_ATOMS: atom_id res chain seq x y z
N MET A 1 1.83 11.75 -4.70
CA MET A 1 3.08 11.12 -5.19
C MET A 1 2.70 10.04 -6.20
N ASP A 2 3.43 9.95 -7.31
CA ASP A 2 3.17 9.05 -8.42
C ASP A 2 4.19 7.90 -8.37
N LEU A 3 3.74 6.68 -8.04
CA LEU A 3 4.60 5.52 -7.87
C LEU A 3 5.03 4.89 -9.21
N SER A 4 4.37 5.23 -10.31
CA SER A 4 4.76 4.72 -11.64
C SER A 4 6.19 5.12 -12.00
N LYS A 5 6.68 6.25 -11.47
CA LYS A 5 8.05 6.72 -11.65
C LYS A 5 9.11 5.88 -10.94
N GLN A 6 8.70 4.89 -10.14
CA GLN A 6 9.56 3.96 -9.42
C GLN A 6 9.44 2.53 -9.98
N GLU A 7 8.94 2.39 -11.20
CA GLU A 7 8.86 1.10 -11.89
C GLU A 7 10.23 0.38 -11.88
N GLY A 8 10.23 -0.90 -11.53
CA GLY A 8 11.44 -1.70 -11.37
C GLY A 8 12.13 -1.60 -10.00
N ALA A 9 11.85 -0.57 -9.19
CA ALA A 9 12.39 -0.47 -7.81
C ALA A 9 11.80 -1.55 -6.87
N PHE A 10 10.63 -2.10 -7.23
CA PHE A 10 9.86 -3.02 -6.43
C PHE A 10 9.68 -4.38 -7.13
N SER A 11 10.79 -4.96 -7.61
CA SER A 11 10.78 -6.15 -8.48
C SER A 11 10.84 -7.49 -7.71
N ASP A 12 11.07 -7.47 -6.40
CA ASP A 12 11.11 -8.70 -5.60
C ASP A 12 9.67 -9.19 -5.33
N PRO A 13 9.29 -10.40 -5.80
CA PRO A 13 7.94 -10.93 -5.64
C PRO A 13 7.56 -11.22 -4.18
N THR A 14 8.54 -11.27 -3.28
CA THR A 14 8.34 -11.51 -1.84
C THR A 14 8.28 -10.22 -1.03
N MET A 15 8.52 -9.06 -1.66
CA MET A 15 8.52 -7.74 -1.01
C MET A 15 7.16 -7.44 -0.35
N GLN A 16 7.21 -6.97 0.89
CA GLN A 16 6.05 -6.62 1.70
C GLN A 16 5.93 -5.10 1.83
N PHE A 17 4.72 -4.57 1.67
CA PHE A 17 4.42 -3.14 1.72
C PHE A 17 3.55 -2.85 2.94
N TYR A 18 3.94 -1.84 3.72
CA TYR A 18 3.21 -1.41 4.91
C TYR A 18 2.78 0.04 4.73
N LEU A 19 1.48 0.27 4.74
CA LEU A 19 0.86 1.58 4.57
C LEU A 19 0.27 2.06 5.88
N CYS A 20 0.52 3.32 6.22
CA CYS A 20 -0.06 3.98 7.38
C CYS A 20 -0.42 5.42 7.00
N GLY A 21 -1.56 5.91 7.48
CA GLY A 21 -2.01 7.28 7.27
C GLY A 21 -3.53 7.40 7.10
N PRO A 22 -4.02 8.54 6.58
CA PRO A 22 -5.44 8.70 6.27
C PRO A 22 -5.95 7.63 5.30
N VAL A 23 -7.17 7.16 5.50
CA VAL A 23 -7.77 6.07 4.68
C VAL A 23 -7.68 6.37 3.19
N GLY A 24 -8.04 7.59 2.76
CA GLY A 24 -7.96 7.98 1.36
C GLY A 24 -6.53 7.96 0.79
N PHE A 25 -5.53 8.29 1.61
CA PHE A 25 -4.13 8.18 1.20
C PHE A 25 -3.71 6.72 1.03
N MET A 26 -4.03 5.86 1.99
CA MET A 26 -3.68 4.44 1.92
C MET A 26 -4.36 3.74 0.75
N GLN A 27 -5.64 4.04 0.49
CA GLN A 27 -6.36 3.54 -0.70
C GLN A 27 -5.68 3.97 -2.00
N PHE A 28 -5.29 5.25 -2.09
CA PHE A 28 -4.58 5.78 -3.26
C PHE A 28 -3.20 5.12 -3.47
N ALA A 29 -2.44 4.90 -2.40
CA ALA A 29 -1.14 4.25 -2.47
C ALA A 29 -1.25 2.75 -2.82
N ALA A 30 -2.16 2.02 -2.16
CA ALA A 30 -2.39 0.60 -2.43
C ALA A 30 -2.81 0.35 -3.88
N LYS A 31 -3.68 1.20 -4.44
CA LYS A 31 -4.08 1.09 -5.84
C LYS A 31 -2.88 1.18 -6.79
N GLN A 32 -2.00 2.16 -6.58
CA GLN A 32 -0.82 2.32 -7.43
C GLN A 32 0.15 1.13 -7.33
N LEU A 33 0.30 0.51 -6.14
CA LEU A 33 1.12 -0.70 -5.97
C LEU A 33 0.54 -1.90 -6.73
N VAL A 34 -0.78 -2.08 -6.67
CA VAL A 34 -1.47 -3.14 -7.44
C VAL A 34 -1.34 -2.91 -8.94
N ASP A 35 -1.48 -1.66 -9.39
CA ASP A 35 -1.31 -1.29 -10.81
C ASP A 35 0.15 -1.55 -11.29
N LEU A 36 1.13 -1.59 -10.37
CA LEU A 36 2.52 -1.99 -10.63
C LEU A 36 2.79 -3.50 -10.51
N GLY A 37 1.74 -4.32 -10.30
CA GLY A 37 1.85 -5.78 -10.23
C GLY A 37 2.12 -6.35 -8.84
N VAL A 38 2.12 -5.52 -7.78
CA VAL A 38 2.20 -6.02 -6.41
C VAL A 38 0.94 -6.78 -6.05
N LYS A 39 1.09 -7.99 -5.51
CA LYS A 39 -0.04 -8.79 -5.04
C LYS A 39 -0.67 -8.16 -3.79
N GLN A 40 -2.00 -8.19 -3.71
CA GLN A 40 -2.73 -7.66 -2.55
C GLN A 40 -2.33 -8.33 -1.23
N GLU A 41 -1.96 -9.62 -1.26
CA GLU A 41 -1.47 -10.36 -0.08
C GLU A 41 -0.17 -9.80 0.52
N ASN A 42 0.58 -9.02 -0.25
CA ASN A 42 1.82 -8.38 0.18
C ASN A 42 1.61 -6.92 0.66
N ILE A 43 0.38 -6.41 0.66
CA ILE A 43 0.08 -5.02 1.06
C ILE A 43 -0.70 -5.01 2.37
N HIS A 44 -0.06 -4.49 3.40
CA HIS A 44 -0.58 -4.37 4.76
C HIS A 44 -0.91 -2.91 5.05
N TYR A 45 -2.02 -2.66 5.73
CA TYR A 45 -2.42 -1.31 6.10
C TYR A 45 -2.79 -1.21 7.58
N GLU A 46 -2.42 -0.10 8.20
CA GLU A 46 -2.78 0.22 9.57
C GLU A 46 -3.54 1.56 9.59
N CYS A 47 -4.80 1.50 10.00
CA CYS A 47 -5.60 2.69 10.25
C CYS A 47 -5.30 3.21 11.66
N PHE A 48 -4.65 4.37 11.77
CA PHE A 48 -4.58 5.10 13.04
C PHE A 48 -5.94 5.75 13.35
N GLY A 49 -6.75 5.03 14.13
CA GLY A 49 -7.95 5.55 14.80
C GLY A 49 -8.01 5.00 16.22
N PRO A 50 -8.77 5.62 17.14
CA PRO A 50 -9.02 4.99 18.43
C PRO A 50 -9.60 3.60 18.17
N HIS A 51 -9.17 2.59 18.93
CA HIS A 51 -9.87 1.30 19.03
C HIS A 51 -11.32 1.58 19.46
N LYS A 52 -12.19 1.93 18.53
CA LYS A 52 -13.62 1.78 18.71
C LYS A 52 -13.92 0.35 18.33
N VAL A 53 -13.94 -0.48 19.37
CA VAL A 53 -14.81 -1.65 19.40
C VAL A 53 -16.17 -1.19 18.86
N LEU A 54 -16.57 -1.79 17.76
CA LEU A 54 -17.92 -1.75 17.23
C LEU A 54 -18.33 -3.20 16.97
#